data_AF-A0A9Q3BK39-F1
#
_entry.id   AF-A0A9Q3BK39-F1
#
_cell.length_a   1.000
_cell.length_b   1.000
_cell.length_c   1.000
_cell.angle_alpha   90.00
_cell.angle_beta   90.00
_cell.angle_gamma   90.00
#
_symmetry.space_group_name_H-M   'P 1'
#
loop_
_entity.id
_entity.type
_entity.pdbx_description
1 polymer ?
#
loop_
_entity_poly.entity_id
_entity_poly.type
_entity_poly.pdbx_seq_one_letter_code
_entity_poly.pdbx_strand_id
1 'polypeptide(L)'
;MPFGIKNAPAYFQRMMATIFQEEILECWMVVYIDDIIICSETWEDHVKYIDKVLSKCTPINLKISLKKFNFVQHVLLALGHKVSGLSLPTDQNEVAGLLQKPVPKNIKEMKCFLGFSSYYKNHIKVFSYIASSLYTLCSKDVVFEIT
;
A
#
# COMPACT_ATOMS: atom_id res chain seq x y z
N MET A 1 4.10 20.37 -11.08
CA MET A 1 5.27 19.47 -11.14
C MET A 1 5.15 18.61 -12.39
N PRO A 2 6.14 18.60 -13.30
CA PRO A 2 6.05 17.78 -14.51
C PRO A 2 6.21 16.29 -14.18
N PHE A 3 5.54 15.43 -14.96
CA PHE A 3 5.70 13.97 -14.87
C PHE A 3 7.11 13.54 -15.29
N GLY A 4 7.61 12.44 -14.72
CA GLY A 4 8.89 11.84 -15.09
C GLY A 4 10.10 12.26 -14.23
N ILE A 5 9.94 13.23 -13.32
CA ILE A 5 10.98 13.55 -12.34
C ILE A 5 11.02 12.46 -11.26
N LYS A 6 12.19 11.82 -11.08
CA LYS A 6 12.40 10.72 -10.11
C LYS A 6 11.91 11.05 -8.69
N ASN A 7 12.12 12.28 -8.23
CA ASN A 7 11.77 12.71 -6.88
C ASN A 7 10.37 13.32 -6.77
N ALA A 8 9.61 13.43 -7.87
CA ALA A 8 8.30 14.06 -7.85
C ALA A 8 7.33 13.45 -6.84
N PRO A 9 7.18 12.11 -6.78
CA PRO A 9 6.28 11.49 -5.81
C PRO A 9 6.68 11.76 -4.36
N ALA A 10 7.98 11.78 -4.07
CA ALA A 10 8.48 12.01 -2.71
C ALA A 10 8.20 13.45 -2.22
N TYR A 11 8.38 14.44 -3.11
CA TYR A 11 8.03 15.82 -2.81
C TYR A 11 6.53 16.01 -2.63
N PHE A 12 5.71 15.37 -3.49
CA PHE A 12 4.27 15.44 -3.38
C PHE A 12 3.75 14.78 -2.10
N GLN A 13 4.25 13.58 -1.77
CA GLN A 13 3.96 12.91 -0.49
C GLN A 13 4.29 13.81 0.70
N ARG A 14 5.46 14.46 0.70
CA ARG A 14 5.87 15.35 1.79
C ARG A 14 4.94 16.55 1.91
N MET A 15 4.55 17.16 0.79
CA MET A 15 3.60 18.26 0.77
C MET A 15 2.25 17.83 1.39
N MET A 16 1.70 16.71 0.94
CA MET A 16 0.42 16.19 1.43
C MET A 16 0.48 15.81 2.91
N ALA A 17 1.57 15.17 3.35
CA ALA A 17 1.78 14.84 4.76
C ALA A 17 1.86 16.08 5.67
N THR A 18 2.42 17.19 5.17
CA THR A 18 2.45 18.46 5.91
C THR A 18 1.05 19.11 5.99
N ILE A 19 0.28 19.09 4.90
CA ILE A 19 -1.06 19.70 4.85
C ILE A 19 -2.02 18.96 5.80
N PHE A 20 -1.96 17.63 5.79
CA PHE A 20 -2.88 16.75 6.50
C PHE A 20 -2.28 16.12 7.76
N GLN A 21 -1.23 16.73 8.32
CA GLN A 21 -0.49 16.18 9.45
C GLN A 21 -1.41 15.88 10.65
N GLU A 22 -2.30 16.82 10.96
CA GLU A 22 -3.24 16.71 12.08
C GLU A 22 -4.20 15.54 11.86
N GLU A 23 -4.78 15.42 10.68
CA GLU A 23 -5.73 14.37 10.33
C GLU A 23 -5.11 12.97 10.32
N ILE A 24 -3.84 12.89 9.90
CA ILE A 24 -3.07 11.65 9.94
C ILE A 24 -2.79 11.24 11.40
N LEU A 25 -2.45 12.21 12.26
CA LEU A 25 -2.22 11.97 13.69
C LEU A 25 -3.49 11.58 14.45
N GLU A 26 -4.64 12.10 14.02
CA GLU A 26 -5.97 11.73 14.54
C GLU A 26 -6.47 10.37 14.00
N CYS A 27 -5.67 9.67 13.20
CA CYS A 27 -5.92 8.30 12.71
C CYS A 27 -7.16 8.10 11.82
N TRP A 28 -7.82 9.16 11.36
CA TRP A 28 -8.96 9.06 10.46
C TRP A 28 -8.61 9.35 8.99
N MET A 29 -7.36 9.72 8.70
CA MET A 29 -6.88 9.93 7.32
C MET A 29 -5.59 9.17 7.03
N VAL A 30 -5.51 8.61 5.82
CA VAL A 30 -4.28 8.08 5.23
C VAL A 30 -4.02 8.77 3.91
N VAL A 31 -2.78 9.20 3.70
CA VAL A 31 -2.34 9.88 2.48
C VAL A 31 -1.22 9.10 1.83
N TYR A 32 -1.37 8.78 0.55
CA TYR A 32 -0.34 8.13 -0.24
C TYR A 32 -0.27 8.72 -1.65
N ILE A 33 0.81 9.46 -1.90
CA ILE A 33 1.08 10.23 -3.10
C ILE A 33 -0.15 11.06 -3.46
N ASP A 34 -0.91 10.65 -4.47
CA ASP A 34 -2.06 11.39 -5.00
C ASP A 34 -3.40 10.98 -4.33
N ASP A 35 -3.40 9.90 -3.54
CA ASP A 35 -4.60 9.34 -2.93
C ASP A 35 -4.77 9.82 -1.48
N ILE A 36 -5.98 10.31 -1.17
CA ILE A 36 -6.43 10.63 0.19
C ILE A 36 -7.53 9.62 0.54
N ILE A 37 -7.34 8.93 1.66
CA ILE A 37 -8.28 7.95 2.20
C ILE A 37 -8.83 8.50 3.51
N ILE A 38 -10.15 8.61 3.60
CA ILE A 38 -10.87 9.11 4.77
C ILE A 38 -11.61 7.93 5.41
N CYS A 39 -11.37 7.70 6.69
CA CYS A 39 -11.99 6.66 7.50
C CYS A 39 -12.91 7.32 8.53
N SER A 40 -14.13 6.83 8.68
CA SER A 40 -15.06 7.27 9.72
C SER A 40 -15.98 6.13 10.14
N GLU A 41 -16.51 6.21 11.37
CA GLU A 41 -17.46 5.23 11.90
C GLU A 41 -18.91 5.59 11.56
N THR A 42 -19.21 6.89 11.52
CA THR A 42 -20.55 7.41 11.25
C THR A 42 -20.58 8.21 9.94
N TRP A 43 -21.77 8.37 9.39
CA TRP A 43 -21.98 9.19 8.19
C TRP A 43 -21.78 10.68 8.50
N GLU A 44 -22.26 11.11 9.66
CA GLU A 44 -22.16 12.49 10.13
C GLU A 44 -20.70 12.93 10.25
N ASP A 45 -19.83 12.07 10.79
CA ASP A 45 -18.40 12.36 10.88
C ASP A 45 -17.73 12.28 9.50
N HIS A 46 -18.17 11.38 8.62
CA HIS A 46 -17.65 11.32 7.25
C HIS A 46 -17.83 12.65 6.50
N VAL A 47 -19.04 13.23 6.60
CA VAL A 47 -19.35 14.52 5.96
C VAL A 47 -18.48 15.64 6.55
N LYS A 48 -18.30 15.67 7.86
CA LYS A 48 -17.40 16.64 8.52
C LYS A 48 -15.95 16.50 8.05
N TYR A 49 -15.46 15.27 7.92
CA TYR A 49 -14.09 15.00 7.47
C TYR A 49 -13.87 15.42 6.02
N ILE A 50 -14.84 15.15 5.14
CA ILE A 50 -14.81 15.63 3.74
C ILE A 50 -14.74 17.17 3.72
N ASP A 51 -15.56 17.85 4.52
CA ASP A 51 -15.55 19.31 4.60
C ASP A 51 -14.20 19.87 5.12
N LYS A 52 -13.60 19.23 6.13
CA LYS A 52 -12.26 19.57 6.64
C LYS A 52 -11.19 19.38 5.55
N VAL A 53 -11.28 18.33 4.74
CA VAL A 53 -10.36 18.09 3.62
C VAL A 53 -10.52 19.17 2.54
N LEU A 54 -11.74 19.44 2.10
CA LEU A 54 -12.01 20.42 1.04
C LEU A 54 -11.61 21.84 1.46
N SER A 55 -11.86 22.22 2.71
CA SER A 55 -11.46 23.52 3.25
C SER A 55 -9.94 23.69 3.31
N LYS A 56 -9.16 22.62 3.58
CA LYS A 56 -7.70 22.65 3.48
C LYS A 56 -7.17 22.65 2.04
N CYS A 57 -7.83 21.96 1.11
CA CYS A 57 -7.42 21.89 -0.30
C CYS A 57 -7.62 23.19 -1.07
N THR A 58 -8.71 23.92 -0.77
CA THR A 58 -9.11 25.14 -1.48
C THR A 58 -8.04 26.25 -1.48
N PRO A 59 -7.46 26.68 -0.34
CA PRO A 59 -6.50 27.78 -0.31
C PRO A 59 -5.17 27.46 -1.02
N ILE A 60 -4.81 26.19 -1.11
CA ILE A 60 -3.59 25.73 -1.80
C ILE A 60 -3.83 25.35 -3.26
N ASN A 61 -5.06 25.56 -3.76
CA ASN A 61 -5.49 25.21 -5.13
C ASN A 61 -5.24 23.74 -5.48
N LEU A 62 -5.36 22.85 -4.48
CA LEU A 62 -5.27 21.40 -4.70
C LEU A 62 -6.60 20.93 -5.28
N LYS A 63 -6.55 20.35 -6.49
CA LYS A 63 -7.74 19.92 -7.22
C LYS A 63 -7.99 18.44 -7.02
N ILE A 64 -9.20 18.10 -6.57
CA ILE A 64 -9.65 16.71 -6.42
C ILE A 64 -10.43 16.31 -7.67
N SER A 65 -10.11 15.13 -8.22
CA SER A 65 -10.82 14.60 -9.38
C SER A 65 -12.10 13.87 -8.95
N LEU A 66 -13.26 14.50 -9.19
CA LEU A 66 -14.56 13.87 -8.90
C LEU A 66 -14.78 12.55 -9.66
N LYS A 67 -14.16 12.40 -10.85
CA LYS A 67 -14.25 11.16 -11.64
C LYS A 67 -13.54 9.96 -11.00
N LYS A 68 -12.53 10.22 -10.16
CA LYS A 68 -11.77 9.21 -9.42
C LYS A 68 -12.20 9.12 -7.95
N PHE A 69 -13.27 9.83 -7.59
CA PHE A 69 -13.76 9.86 -6.23
C PHE A 69 -14.65 8.64 -6.00
N ASN A 70 -14.19 7.72 -5.16
CA ASN A 70 -14.96 6.55 -4.77
C ASN A 70 -15.78 6.88 -3.53
N PHE A 71 -17.11 6.94 -3.69
CA PHE A 71 -18.02 7.37 -2.63
C PHE A 71 -18.33 6.21 -1.66
N VAL A 72 -18.13 6.44 -0.35
CA VAL A 72 -18.75 5.71 0.78
C VAL A 72 -18.82 4.20 0.54
N GLN A 73 -17.65 3.58 0.44
CA GLN A 73 -17.55 2.15 0.27
C GLN A 73 -17.20 1.51 1.61
N HIS A 74 -17.97 0.51 2.04
CA HIS A 74 -17.60 -0.37 3.17
C HIS A 74 -16.30 -1.17 2.89
N VAL A 75 -15.92 -1.26 1.61
CA VAL A 75 -14.69 -1.87 1.12
C VAL A 75 -14.07 -0.95 0.06
N LEU A 76 -12.93 -0.34 0.37
CA LEU A 76 -12.20 0.54 -0.53
C LEU A 76 -11.03 -0.21 -1.16
N LEU A 77 -10.90 -0.16 -2.48
CA LEU A 77 -9.66 -0.53 -3.16
C LEU A 77 -8.68 0.64 -3.07
N ALA A 78 -7.70 0.55 -2.17
CA ALA A 78 -6.68 1.56 -1.97
C ALA A 78 -5.28 0.93 -2.02
N LEU A 79 -4.38 1.51 -2.80
CA LEU A 79 -2.97 1.10 -2.90
C LEU A 79 -2.75 -0.37 -3.28
N GLY A 80 -3.68 -0.95 -4.04
CA GLY A 80 -3.65 -2.37 -4.41
C GLY A 80 -4.25 -3.33 -3.37
N HIS A 81 -4.84 -2.82 -2.28
CA HIS A 81 -5.48 -3.62 -1.24
C HIS A 81 -6.96 -3.31 -1.10
N LYS A 82 -7.77 -4.32 -0.78
CA LYS A 82 -9.20 -4.16 -0.48
C LYS A 82 -9.42 -3.76 0.98
N VAL A 83 -9.17 -2.52 1.37
CA VAL A 83 -9.39 -2.06 2.75
C VAL A 83 -10.87 -2.19 3.13
N SER A 84 -11.20 -3.13 4.03
CA SER A 84 -12.50 -3.20 4.70
C SER A 84 -12.27 -2.97 6.19
N GLY A 85 -13.23 -2.38 6.90
CA GLY A 85 -13.08 -1.86 8.27
C GLY A 85 -12.55 -2.82 9.36
N LEU A 86 -12.30 -4.09 9.03
CA LEU A 86 -11.75 -5.11 9.93
C LEU A 86 -10.45 -5.78 9.43
N SER A 87 -10.06 -5.62 8.16
CA SER A 87 -8.86 -6.28 7.63
C SER A 87 -8.40 -5.68 6.29
N LEU A 88 -7.09 -5.72 6.03
CA LEU A 88 -6.49 -5.61 4.70
C LEU A 88 -6.44 -7.02 4.09
N PRO A 89 -7.42 -7.46 3.28
CA PRO A 89 -7.39 -8.73 2.60
C PRO A 89 -6.35 -8.65 1.49
N THR A 90 -5.53 -9.68 1.41
CA THR A 90 -4.60 -9.91 0.31
C THR A 90 -5.34 -9.94 -1.03
N ASP A 91 -4.79 -9.31 -2.08
CA ASP A 91 -5.36 -9.42 -3.43
C ASP A 91 -5.26 -10.87 -3.92
N GLN A 92 -6.41 -11.53 -4.02
CA GLN A 92 -6.51 -12.93 -4.43
C GLN A 92 -5.99 -13.16 -5.86
N ASN A 93 -6.02 -12.14 -6.73
CA ASN A 93 -5.50 -12.27 -8.09
C ASN A 93 -3.97 -12.33 -8.10
N GLU A 94 -3.31 -11.52 -7.27
CA GLU A 94 -1.85 -11.57 -7.13
C GLU A 94 -1.39 -12.89 -6.51
N VAL A 95 -2.13 -13.40 -5.52
CA VAL A 95 -1.87 -14.71 -4.92
C VAL A 95 -2.06 -15.83 -5.94
N ALA A 96 -3.14 -15.80 -6.74
CA ALA A 96 -3.36 -16.79 -7.79
C ALA A 96 -2.26 -16.76 -8.84
N GLY A 97 -1.78 -15.58 -9.24
CA GLY A 97 -0.64 -15.42 -10.13
C GLY A 97 0.66 -15.99 -9.55
N LEU A 98 0.88 -15.87 -8.24
CA LEU A 98 2.02 -16.50 -7.57
C LEU A 98 1.89 -18.03 -7.52
N LEU A 99 0.71 -18.57 -7.23
CA LEU A 99 0.47 -20.02 -7.16
C LEU A 99 0.70 -20.73 -8.50
N GLN A 100 0.55 -20.01 -9.61
CA GLN A 100 0.81 -20.55 -10.96
C GLN A 100 2.27 -20.43 -11.40
N LYS A 101 3.11 -19.67 -10.67
CA LYS A 101 4.51 -19.52 -11.06
C LYS A 101 5.28 -20.82 -10.82
N PRO A 102 6.21 -21.19 -11.74
CA PRO A 102 7.07 -22.33 -11.53
C PRO A 102 8.02 -22.09 -10.36
N VAL A 103 8.51 -23.18 -9.77
CA VAL A 103 9.52 -23.14 -8.71
C VAL A 103 10.77 -22.39 -9.20
N PRO A 104 11.31 -21.43 -8.43
CA PRO A 104 12.49 -20.67 -8.82
C PRO A 104 13.68 -21.57 -9.17
N LYS A 105 14.32 -21.37 -10.31
CA LYS A 105 15.44 -22.21 -10.77
C LYS A 105 16.82 -21.62 -10.49
N ASN A 106 16.86 -20.38 -10.02
CA ASN A 106 18.11 -19.67 -9.73
C ASN A 106 17.93 -18.68 -8.58
N ILE A 107 19.05 -18.21 -8.05
CA ILE A 107 19.10 -17.23 -6.94
C ILE A 107 18.34 -15.94 -7.27
N LYS A 108 18.35 -15.49 -8.54
CA LYS A 108 17.67 -14.26 -8.95
C LYS A 108 16.14 -14.41 -8.84
N GLU A 109 15.60 -15.51 -9.36
CA GLU A 109 14.20 -15.87 -9.26
C GLU A 109 13.77 -16.09 -7.81
N MET A 110 14.63 -16.74 -7.00
CA MET A 110 14.37 -16.94 -5.57
C MET A 110 14.32 -15.60 -4.83
N LYS A 111 15.22 -14.66 -5.12
CA LYS A 111 15.18 -13.31 -4.54
C LYS A 111 13.94 -12.52 -4.98
N CYS A 112 13.51 -12.66 -6.24
CA CYS A 112 12.25 -12.07 -6.69
C CYS A 112 11.05 -12.66 -5.94
N PHE A 113 11.02 -13.99 -5.74
CA PHE A 113 9.98 -14.67 -4.97
C PHE A 113 9.95 -14.23 -3.51
N LEU A 114 11.12 -14.15 -2.86
CA LEU A 114 11.25 -13.68 -1.47
C LEU A 114 10.84 -12.21 -1.34
N GLY A 115 11.23 -11.36 -2.30
CA GLY A 115 10.80 -9.95 -2.34
C GLY A 115 9.28 -9.83 -2.39
N PHE A 116 8.62 -10.57 -3.28
CA PHE A 116 7.17 -10.62 -3.36
C PHE A 116 6.53 -11.16 -2.07
N SER A 117 7.00 -12.30 -1.58
CA SER A 117 6.44 -12.92 -0.37
C SER A 117 6.62 -12.06 0.87
N SER A 118 7.70 -11.28 0.94
CA SER A 118 7.97 -10.35 2.05
C SER A 118 6.98 -9.18 2.12
N TYR A 119 6.38 -8.79 0.99
CA TYR A 119 5.31 -7.79 0.96
C TYR A 119 4.09 -8.27 1.76
N TYR A 120 3.82 -9.57 1.71
CA TYR A 120 2.69 -10.22 2.39
C TYR A 120 3.05 -10.85 3.74
N LYS A 121 4.24 -10.59 4.28
CA LYS A 121 4.74 -11.23 5.52
C LYS A 121 3.80 -11.10 6.72
N ASN A 122 3.03 -10.01 6.80
CA ASN A 122 2.08 -9.77 7.90
C ASN A 122 0.87 -10.74 7.88
N HIS A 123 0.60 -11.37 6.74
CA HIS A 123 -0.45 -12.39 6.57
C HIS A 123 0.07 -13.81 6.81
N ILE A 124 1.39 -14.00 6.87
CA ILE A 124 2.02 -15.32 6.98
C ILE A 124 2.57 -15.47 8.40
N LYS A 125 1.93 -16.31 9.20
CA LYS A 125 2.39 -16.61 10.56
C LYS A 125 3.82 -17.17 10.51
N VAL A 126 4.69 -16.60 11.35
CA VAL A 126 6.09 -17.02 11.47
C VAL A 126 6.88 -16.95 10.15
N PHE A 127 6.54 -16.00 9.27
CA PHE A 127 7.19 -15.82 7.95
C PHE A 127 8.72 -15.88 8.02
N SER A 128 9.33 -15.17 8.97
CA SER A 128 10.78 -15.11 9.12
C SER A 128 11.42 -16.49 9.35
N TYR A 129 10.74 -17.38 10.09
CA TYR A 129 11.22 -18.74 10.33
C TYR A 129 11.12 -19.58 9.05
N ILE A 130 9.99 -19.52 8.35
CA ILE A 130 9.75 -20.27 7.11
C ILE A 130 10.71 -19.82 6.00
N ALA A 131 10.90 -18.51 5.84
CA ALA A 131 11.75 -17.93 4.81
C ALA A 131 13.25 -18.03 5.13
N SER A 132 13.62 -18.37 6.37
CA SER A 132 15.03 -18.38 6.81
C SER A 132 15.90 -19.29 5.96
N SER A 133 15.46 -20.51 5.68
CA SER A 133 16.16 -21.48 4.83
C SER A 133 16.33 -20.98 3.40
N LEU A 134 15.30 -20.31 2.86
CA LEU A 134 15.32 -19.71 1.53
C LEU A 134 16.28 -18.51 1.44
N TYR A 135 16.36 -17.70 2.50
CA TYR A 135 17.35 -16.62 2.58
C TYR A 135 18.77 -17.18 2.66
N THR A 136 19.00 -18.25 3.42
CA THR A 136 20.31 -18.94 3.47
C THR A 136 20.71 -19.51 2.12
N LEU A 137 19.77 -20.10 1.37
CA LEU A 137 20.00 -20.58 0.00
C LEU A 137 20.39 -19.46 -0.99
N CYS A 138 20.04 -18.20 -0.67
CA CYS A 138 20.37 -17.03 -1.48
C CYS A 138 21.71 -16.35 -1.12
N SER A 139 22.41 -16.86 -0.10
CA SER A 139 23.71 -16.36 0.36
C SER A 139 24.83 -16.72 -0.61
N LYS A 140 25.93 -15.95 -0.58
CA LYS A 140 27.05 -16.12 -1.51
C LYS A 140 27.81 -17.45 -1.30
N ASP A 141 27.72 -18.01 -0.10
CA ASP A 141 28.54 -19.15 0.33
C ASP A 141 27.81 -20.50 0.18
N VAL A 142 26.61 -20.52 -0.42
CA VAL A 142 25.77 -21.71 -0.53
C VAL A 142 25.49 -21.99 -2.02
N VAL A 143 25.68 -23.25 -2.43
CA VAL A 143 25.29 -23.71 -3.77
C VAL A 143 23.77 -23.77 -3.82
N PHE A 144 23.18 -23.09 -4.81
CA PHE A 144 21.73 -23.08 -4.99
C PHE A 144 21.25 -24.43 -5.53
N GLU A 145 20.71 -25.27 -4.65
CA GLU A 145 20.04 -26.52 -5.00
C GLU A 145 18.69 -26.59 -4.26
N ILE A 146 17.62 -26.83 -5.03
CA ILE A 146 16.28 -27.09 -4.49
C ILE A 146 16.02 -28.57 -4.72
N THR A 147 15.87 -29.32 -3.63
CA THR A 147 15.49 -30.74 -3.63
C THR A 147 13.98 -30.89 -3.67
#